data_AF-A0AA48RHX0-F1
#
_entry.id   AF-A0AA48RHX0-F1
#
_cell.length_a   1.000
_cell.length_b   1.000
_cell.length_c   1.000
_cell.angle_alpha   90.00
_cell.angle_beta   90.00
_cell.angle_gamma   90.00
#
_symmetry.space_group_name_H-M   'P 1'
#
loop_
_entity.id
_entity.type
_entity.pdbx_description
1 polymer ?
#
loop_
_entity_poly.entity_id
_entity_poly.type
_entity_poly.pdbx_seq_one_letter_code
_entity_poly.pdbx_strand_id
1 'polypeptide(L)'
;MGLGEVNRTETYRERIARRAAQEIEDGMIINLGIGIPTLVADFIPPEKRVMFHAENGILGTGPSPAKGEENPMLCNAGGFPVTLVKGASFFDSATAFAIIRRGLLDMTILGVLEVSQRGDIANWIVPGKRVPGMGGAMELAQKAKRVMVLTTHLDKNGRSKIVRECSLPLTAKAAANLIITDMAVMEVREDGLYLREVMEPYSVADVIGATEAELKLDGDVGVFR
;
A
#
# COMPACT_ATOMS: atom_id res chain seq x y z
N MET A 1 -22.72 17.09 -26.68
CA MET A 1 -22.74 18.10 -25.60
C MET A 1 -21.55 17.81 -24.72
N GLY A 2 -20.59 18.74 -24.66
CA GLY A 2 -19.27 18.52 -24.08
C GLY A 2 -19.35 18.21 -22.59
N LEU A 3 -18.80 17.05 -22.21
CA LEU A 3 -18.40 16.82 -20.83
C LEU A 3 -17.12 17.63 -20.65
N GLY A 4 -17.23 18.74 -19.94
CA GLY A 4 -16.07 19.52 -19.55
C GLY A 4 -15.10 18.62 -18.78
N GLU A 5 -13.85 18.58 -19.22
CA GLU A 5 -12.75 18.09 -18.41
C GLU A 5 -12.72 18.93 -17.14
N VAL A 6 -13.26 18.37 -16.05
CA VAL A 6 -13.01 18.89 -14.72
C VAL A 6 -11.53 18.65 -14.48
N ASN A 7 -10.73 19.70 -14.66
CA ASN A 7 -9.32 19.73 -14.34
C ASN A 7 -9.20 19.54 -12.82
N ARG A 8 -9.23 18.28 -12.37
CA ARG A 8 -9.26 17.92 -10.96
C ARG A 8 -7.81 17.94 -10.47
N THR A 9 -7.50 18.87 -9.57
CA THR A 9 -6.20 18.90 -8.90
C THR A 9 -5.96 17.55 -8.22
N GLU A 10 -4.89 16.85 -8.61
CA GLU A 10 -4.49 15.56 -8.03
C GLU A 10 -4.34 15.70 -6.51
N THR A 11 -4.99 14.83 -5.75
CA THR A 11 -4.82 14.76 -4.30
C THR A 11 -3.51 14.07 -3.95
N TYR A 12 -2.94 14.35 -2.78
CA TYR A 12 -1.73 13.64 -2.30
C TYR A 12 -1.94 12.11 -2.27
N ARG A 13 -3.18 11.64 -2.05
CA ARG A 13 -3.52 10.21 -2.03
C ARG A 13 -3.43 9.59 -3.42
N GLU A 14 -3.99 10.26 -4.42
CA GLU A 14 -3.92 9.85 -5.83
C GLU A 14 -2.47 9.85 -6.30
N ARG A 15 -1.67 10.83 -5.89
CA ARG A 15 -0.26 10.89 -6.24
C ARG A 15 0.57 9.74 -5.65
N ILE A 16 0.37 9.43 -4.37
CA ILE A 16 1.00 8.26 -3.74
C ILE A 16 0.62 7.00 -4.52
N ALA A 17 -0.67 6.84 -4.84
CA ALA A 17 -1.17 5.68 -5.57
C ALA A 17 -0.61 5.59 -7.00
N ARG A 18 -0.52 6.72 -7.72
CA ARG A 18 0.07 6.81 -9.05
C ARG A 18 1.54 6.43 -9.04
N ARG A 19 2.31 6.90 -8.05
CA ARG A 19 3.71 6.47 -7.91
C ARG A 19 3.80 4.98 -7.60
N ALA A 20 2.97 4.48 -6.69
CA ALA A 20 2.94 3.07 -6.32
C ALA A 20 2.62 2.15 -7.50
N ALA A 21 1.73 2.57 -8.41
CA ALA A 21 1.37 1.80 -9.60
C ALA A 21 2.55 1.57 -10.58
N GLN A 22 3.60 2.40 -10.52
CA GLN A 22 4.81 2.21 -11.32
C GLN A 22 5.65 1.00 -10.89
N GLU A 23 5.45 0.50 -9.66
CA GLU A 23 6.13 -0.69 -9.13
C GLU A 23 5.44 -2.01 -9.52
N ILE A 24 4.27 -1.93 -10.17
CA ILE A 24 3.48 -3.10 -10.55
C ILE A 24 3.87 -3.56 -11.95
N GLU A 25 4.16 -4.84 -12.11
CA GLU A 25 4.52 -5.46 -13.38
C GLU A 25 3.38 -6.33 -13.93
N ASP A 26 3.42 -6.62 -15.25
CA ASP A 26 2.48 -7.53 -15.88
C ASP A 26 2.55 -8.93 -15.24
N GLY A 27 1.39 -9.55 -15.00
CA GLY A 27 1.29 -10.90 -14.45
C GLY A 27 1.37 -11.00 -12.92
N MET A 28 1.59 -9.90 -12.20
CA MET A 28 1.66 -9.93 -10.73
C MET A 28 0.32 -10.31 -10.07
N ILE A 29 0.41 -11.09 -8.99
CA ILE A 29 -0.67 -11.31 -8.03
C ILE A 29 -0.46 -10.41 -6.82
N ILE A 30 -1.42 -9.50 -6.59
CA ILE A 30 -1.27 -8.42 -5.62
C ILE A 30 -2.40 -8.45 -4.59
N ASN A 31 -2.08 -8.21 -3.32
CA ASN A 31 -3.08 -7.88 -2.30
C ASN A 31 -3.01 -6.39 -1.94
N LEU A 32 -4.17 -5.74 -1.87
CA LEU A 32 -4.29 -4.31 -1.56
C LEU A 32 -5.00 -4.13 -0.22
N GLY A 33 -4.34 -3.44 0.71
CA GLY A 33 -4.96 -2.95 1.92
C GLY A 33 -5.97 -1.82 1.65
N ILE A 34 -6.88 -1.60 2.59
CA ILE A 34 -7.88 -0.54 2.48
C ILE A 34 -7.21 0.85 2.49
N GLY A 35 -7.74 1.81 1.72
CA GLY A 35 -7.39 3.22 1.83
C GLY A 35 -6.64 3.75 0.62
N ILE A 36 -5.39 4.19 0.78
CA ILE A 36 -4.54 4.57 -0.35
C ILE A 36 -4.19 3.34 -1.21
N PRO A 37 -3.88 2.14 -0.66
CA PRO A 37 -3.52 1.00 -1.50
C PRO A 37 -4.63 0.56 -2.46
N THR A 38 -5.90 0.65 -2.09
CA THR A 38 -7.02 0.39 -3.02
C THR A 38 -7.04 1.33 -4.23
N LEU A 39 -6.54 2.57 -4.11
CA LEU A 39 -6.48 3.52 -5.23
C LEU A 39 -5.42 3.14 -6.27
N VAL A 40 -4.43 2.32 -5.90
CA VAL A 40 -3.33 1.93 -6.80
C VAL A 40 -3.87 1.24 -8.05
N ALA A 41 -4.94 0.45 -7.90
CA ALA A 41 -5.59 -0.26 -9.00
C ALA A 41 -6.05 0.68 -10.14
N ASP A 42 -6.49 1.90 -9.81
CA ASP A 42 -7.00 2.88 -10.77
C ASP A 42 -5.90 3.50 -11.64
N PHE A 43 -4.63 3.37 -11.23
CA PHE A 43 -3.46 3.91 -11.93
C PHE A 43 -2.63 2.85 -12.66
N ILE A 44 -3.06 1.58 -12.61
CA ILE A 44 -2.39 0.51 -13.36
C ILE A 44 -2.78 0.64 -14.84
N PRO A 45 -1.80 0.67 -15.76
CA PRO A 45 -2.10 0.68 -17.19
C PRO A 45 -2.96 -0.51 -17.61
N PRO A 46 -4.01 -0.32 -18.43
CA PRO A 46 -4.99 -1.35 -18.76
C PRO A 46 -4.39 -2.56 -19.50
N GLU A 47 -3.22 -2.41 -20.11
CA GLU A 47 -2.48 -3.49 -20.76
C GLU A 47 -1.81 -4.48 -19.78
N LYS A 48 -1.61 -4.09 -18.51
CA LYS A 48 -1.03 -4.97 -17.49
C LYS A 48 -2.10 -5.91 -16.95
N ARG A 49 -1.85 -7.21 -17.05
CA ARG A 49 -2.72 -8.27 -16.54
C ARG A 49 -2.35 -8.58 -15.10
N VAL A 50 -2.95 -7.83 -14.18
CA VAL A 50 -2.75 -7.99 -12.73
C VAL A 50 -3.95 -8.70 -12.13
N MET A 51 -3.71 -9.61 -11.18
CA MET A 51 -4.77 -10.27 -10.43
C MET A 51 -4.76 -9.81 -8.97
N PHE A 52 -5.87 -9.24 -8.53
CA PHE A 52 -6.03 -8.83 -7.14
C PHE A 52 -6.56 -9.96 -6.26
N HIS A 53 -5.78 -10.33 -5.26
CA HIS A 53 -6.13 -11.30 -4.23
C HIS A 53 -6.84 -10.60 -3.06
N ALA A 54 -8.00 -11.13 -2.66
CA ALA A 54 -8.71 -10.73 -1.46
C ALA A 54 -8.75 -11.90 -0.46
N GLU A 55 -8.32 -11.64 0.78
CA GLU A 55 -8.19 -12.65 1.83
C GLU A 55 -9.51 -13.32 2.24
N ASN A 56 -10.64 -12.73 1.86
CA ASN A 56 -11.96 -13.32 2.03
C ASN A 56 -12.34 -14.35 0.95
N GLY A 57 -11.44 -14.72 0.03
CA GLY A 57 -11.61 -15.90 -0.84
C GLY A 57 -11.72 -15.62 -2.33
N ILE A 58 -11.08 -14.55 -2.83
CA ILE A 58 -11.19 -14.16 -4.25
C ILE A 58 -9.80 -13.93 -4.83
N LEU A 59 -9.56 -14.44 -6.04
CA LEU A 59 -8.48 -13.98 -6.90
C LEU A 59 -9.10 -13.39 -8.17
N GLY A 60 -8.75 -12.15 -8.50
CA GLY A 60 -9.32 -11.41 -9.63
C GLY A 60 -10.49 -10.51 -9.25
N THR A 61 -10.39 -9.77 -8.14
CA THR A 61 -11.36 -8.69 -7.87
C THR A 61 -11.21 -7.56 -8.88
N GLY A 62 -12.33 -7.06 -9.40
CA GLY A 62 -12.41 -5.91 -10.29
C GLY A 62 -12.74 -4.60 -9.55
N PRO A 63 -13.06 -3.52 -10.29
CA PRO A 63 -13.46 -2.25 -9.70
C PRO A 63 -14.81 -2.36 -8.96
N SER A 64 -15.16 -1.31 -8.21
CA SER A 64 -16.49 -1.17 -7.61
C SER A 64 -17.58 -1.27 -8.69
N PRO A 65 -18.71 -1.96 -8.42
CA PRO A 65 -19.83 -2.01 -9.34
C PRO A 65 -20.50 -0.65 -9.49
N ALA A 66 -21.25 -0.46 -10.59
CA ALA A 66 -22.09 0.71 -10.74
C ALA A 66 -23.18 0.74 -9.66
N LYS A 67 -23.65 1.94 -9.31
CA LYS A 67 -24.70 2.11 -8.30
C LYS A 67 -25.97 1.36 -8.72
N GLY A 68 -26.46 0.47 -7.86
CA GLY A 68 -27.63 -0.39 -8.12
C GLY A 68 -27.28 -1.76 -8.71
N GLU A 69 -26.01 -2.00 -9.06
CA GLU A 69 -25.52 -3.30 -9.55
C GLU A 69 -24.71 -4.06 -8.48
N GLU A 70 -24.77 -3.61 -7.22
CA GLU A 70 -24.07 -4.25 -6.11
C GLU A 70 -24.64 -5.66 -5.85
N ASN A 71 -23.75 -6.66 -5.77
CA ASN A 71 -24.10 -7.99 -5.28
C ASN A 71 -23.77 -8.08 -3.78
N PRO A 72 -24.78 -8.30 -2.89
CA PRO A 72 -24.56 -8.34 -1.45
C PRO A 72 -23.67 -9.50 -0.97
N MET A 73 -23.44 -10.50 -1.83
CA MET A 73 -22.57 -11.65 -1.55
C MET A 73 -21.15 -11.50 -2.12
N LEU A 74 -20.84 -10.36 -2.75
CA LEU A 74 -19.55 -10.13 -3.41
C LEU A 74 -18.91 -8.83 -2.92
N CYS A 75 -17.94 -8.97 -2.02
CA CYS A 75 -17.18 -7.86 -1.48
C CYS A 75 -15.68 -8.16 -1.41
N ASN A 76 -14.87 -7.12 -1.26
CA ASN A 76 -13.46 -7.26 -0.92
C ASN A 76 -13.25 -7.49 0.59
N ALA A 77 -12.00 -7.63 1.01
CA ALA A 77 -11.61 -7.82 2.41
C ALA A 77 -12.09 -6.70 3.35
N GLY A 78 -12.32 -5.49 2.82
CA GLY A 78 -12.86 -4.36 3.58
C GLY A 78 -14.39 -4.30 3.64
N GLY A 79 -15.09 -5.26 3.04
CA GLY A 79 -16.55 -5.30 2.99
C GLY A 79 -17.18 -4.38 1.94
N PHE A 80 -16.38 -3.79 1.04
CA PHE A 80 -16.92 -2.96 -0.05
C PHE A 80 -17.32 -3.84 -1.24
N PRO A 81 -18.45 -3.55 -1.91
CA PRO A 81 -18.87 -4.27 -3.11
C PRO A 81 -17.81 -4.20 -4.21
N VAL A 82 -17.59 -5.32 -4.91
CA VAL A 82 -16.64 -5.40 -6.03
C VAL A 82 -17.26 -6.15 -7.21
N THR A 83 -16.68 -5.96 -8.38
CA THR A 83 -16.90 -6.82 -9.56
C THR A 83 -15.79 -7.89 -9.65
N LEU A 84 -15.84 -8.72 -10.68
CA LEU A 84 -14.79 -9.71 -10.98
C LEU A 84 -14.20 -9.46 -12.36
N VAL A 85 -12.90 -9.67 -12.50
CA VAL A 85 -12.25 -9.68 -13.82
C VAL A 85 -12.38 -11.04 -14.49
N LYS A 86 -12.16 -11.10 -15.80
CA LYS A 86 -12.14 -12.36 -16.55
C LYS A 86 -11.03 -13.27 -16.00
N GLY A 87 -11.39 -14.52 -15.69
CA GLY A 87 -10.47 -15.50 -15.12
C GLY A 87 -10.41 -15.51 -13.59
N ALA A 88 -11.28 -14.74 -12.91
CA ALA A 88 -11.39 -14.75 -11.47
C ALA A 88 -11.80 -16.14 -10.92
N SER A 89 -11.40 -16.42 -9.69
CA SER A 89 -11.71 -17.67 -8.97
C SER A 89 -12.10 -17.40 -7.52
N PHE A 90 -12.95 -18.26 -6.99
CA PHE A 90 -13.33 -18.28 -5.58
C PHE A 90 -12.67 -19.45 -4.85
N PHE A 91 -12.40 -19.27 -3.56
CA PHE A 91 -11.88 -20.29 -2.67
C PHE A 91 -12.28 -20.00 -1.22
N ASP A 92 -12.17 -21.01 -0.36
CA ASP A 92 -12.38 -20.83 1.08
C ASP A 92 -11.24 -20.03 1.73
N SER A 93 -11.48 -19.53 2.95
CA SER A 93 -10.48 -18.76 3.69
C SER A 93 -9.22 -19.59 4.01
N ALA A 94 -9.35 -20.90 4.20
CA ALA A 94 -8.19 -21.76 4.44
C ALA A 94 -7.22 -21.74 3.25
N THR A 95 -7.76 -21.79 2.03
CA THR A 95 -7.02 -21.72 0.77
C THR A 95 -6.51 -20.31 0.51
N ALA A 96 -7.32 -19.26 0.77
CA ALA A 96 -6.89 -17.86 0.66
C ALA A 96 -5.63 -17.59 1.47
N PHE A 97 -5.65 -18.00 2.74
CA PHE A 97 -4.50 -17.84 3.62
C PHE A 97 -3.37 -18.84 3.32
N ALA A 98 -3.65 -20.00 2.72
CA ALA A 98 -2.60 -20.89 2.23
C ALA A 98 -1.79 -20.26 1.08
N ILE A 99 -2.46 -19.53 0.16
CA ILE A 99 -1.80 -18.75 -0.89
C ILE A 99 -0.87 -17.71 -0.27
N ILE A 100 -1.37 -16.94 0.72
CA ILE A 100 -0.58 -15.96 1.46
C ILE A 100 0.61 -16.64 2.14
N ARG A 101 0.38 -17.64 2.99
CA ARG A 101 1.43 -18.30 3.80
C ARG A 101 2.50 -18.99 2.98
N ARG A 102 2.17 -19.44 1.77
CA ARG A 102 3.13 -20.05 0.84
C ARG A 102 3.94 -19.02 0.04
N GLY A 103 3.71 -17.73 0.26
CA GLY A 103 4.39 -16.64 -0.45
C GLY A 103 4.11 -16.61 -1.94
N LEU A 104 2.87 -16.95 -2.32
CA LEU A 104 2.45 -16.95 -3.72
C LEU A 104 1.98 -15.57 -4.19
N LEU A 105 1.83 -14.60 -3.27
CA LEU A 105 1.59 -13.20 -3.63
C LEU A 105 2.91 -12.54 -4.01
N ASP A 106 2.96 -11.96 -5.20
CA ASP A 106 4.13 -11.22 -5.67
C ASP A 106 4.31 -9.92 -4.89
N MET A 107 3.20 -9.29 -4.51
CA MET A 107 3.22 -8.05 -3.75
C MET A 107 2.03 -7.92 -2.81
N THR A 108 2.26 -7.35 -1.63
CA THR A 108 1.21 -6.78 -0.77
C THR A 108 1.46 -5.29 -0.61
N ILE A 109 0.41 -4.48 -0.73
CA ILE A 109 0.47 -3.03 -0.50
C ILE A 109 -0.38 -2.67 0.72
N LEU A 110 0.24 -2.11 1.77
CA LEU A 110 -0.40 -1.84 3.06
C LEU A 110 -0.35 -0.36 3.44
N GLY A 111 -1.37 0.09 4.17
CA GLY A 111 -1.29 1.34 4.94
C GLY A 111 -0.58 1.11 6.28
N VAL A 112 0.02 2.16 6.85
CA VAL A 112 0.67 2.10 8.17
C VAL A 112 0.33 3.26 9.09
N LEU A 113 0.49 3.02 10.40
CA LEU A 113 0.52 4.07 11.43
C LEU A 113 1.96 4.51 11.69
N GLU A 114 2.89 3.56 11.76
CA GLU A 114 4.33 3.79 11.82
C GLU A 114 5.05 2.76 10.95
N VAL A 115 6.19 3.16 10.39
CA VAL A 115 7.15 2.26 9.75
C VAL A 115 8.56 2.60 10.22
N SER A 116 9.34 1.60 10.63
CA SER A 116 10.69 1.82 11.15
C SER A 116 11.74 1.90 10.06
N GLN A 117 12.93 2.42 10.40
CA GLN A 117 14.10 2.44 9.51
C GLN A 117 14.54 1.04 9.04
N ARG A 118 14.16 -0.02 9.76
CA ARG A 118 14.45 -1.42 9.41
C ARG A 118 13.29 -2.09 8.65
N GLY A 119 12.23 -1.34 8.34
CA GLY A 119 11.03 -1.86 7.69
C GLY A 119 10.06 -2.58 8.62
N ASP A 120 10.11 -2.32 9.94
CA ASP A 120 9.07 -2.80 10.84
C ASP A 120 7.76 -2.06 10.55
N ILE A 121 6.64 -2.78 10.56
CA ILE A 121 5.32 -2.26 10.22
C ILE A 121 4.47 -2.26 11.48
N ALA A 122 3.86 -1.13 11.84
CA ALA A 122 2.82 -1.05 12.86
C ALA A 122 1.57 -0.38 12.27
N ASN A 123 0.46 -1.14 12.15
CA ASN A 123 -0.73 -0.63 11.48
C ASN A 123 -2.09 -1.10 12.04
N TRP A 124 -2.11 -1.94 13.07
CA TRP A 124 -3.36 -2.58 13.51
C TRP A 124 -3.97 -1.99 14.78
N ILE A 125 -3.19 -1.32 15.64
CA ILE A 125 -3.68 -0.79 16.91
C ILE A 125 -2.99 0.51 17.32
N VAL A 126 -3.78 1.40 17.91
CA VAL A 126 -3.29 2.48 18.78
C VAL A 126 -3.77 2.15 20.19
N PRO A 127 -2.88 1.90 21.16
CA PRO A 127 -3.27 1.57 22.53
C PRO A 127 -4.28 2.58 23.09
N GLY A 128 -5.34 2.06 23.74
CA GLY A 128 -6.43 2.89 24.26
C GLY A 128 -7.49 3.31 23.25
N LYS A 129 -7.37 2.94 21.96
CA LYS A 129 -8.43 3.13 20.95
C LYS A 129 -9.04 1.80 20.52
N ARG A 130 -10.33 1.83 20.21
CA ARG A 130 -11.04 0.66 19.67
C ARG A 130 -10.65 0.49 18.19
N VAL A 131 -10.13 -0.69 17.86
CA VAL A 131 -9.75 -1.08 16.50
C VAL A 131 -10.37 -2.44 16.15
N PRO A 132 -10.67 -2.74 14.87
CA PRO A 132 -11.30 -3.99 14.46
C PRO A 132 -10.42 -5.24 14.63
N GLY A 133 -9.13 -5.08 14.94
CA GLY A 133 -8.13 -6.16 14.99
C GLY A 133 -7.16 -6.10 13.80
N MET A 134 -6.22 -7.05 13.75
CA MET A 134 -5.17 -7.09 12.72
C MET A 134 -5.59 -7.69 11.38
N GLY A 135 -6.71 -8.44 11.32
CA GLY A 135 -7.13 -9.15 10.11
C GLY A 135 -6.01 -10.04 9.54
N GLY A 136 -5.90 -10.11 8.21
CA GLY A 136 -4.80 -10.80 7.53
C GLY A 136 -3.47 -10.04 7.47
N ALA A 137 -3.38 -8.82 8.04
CA ALA A 137 -2.25 -7.92 7.81
C ALA A 137 -0.89 -8.51 8.23
N MET A 138 -0.85 -9.30 9.32
CA MET A 138 0.39 -9.95 9.78
C MET A 138 0.92 -10.95 8.76
N GLU A 139 0.07 -11.85 8.25
CA GLU A 139 0.49 -12.87 7.29
C GLU A 139 0.84 -12.26 5.94
N LEU A 140 0.05 -11.28 5.49
CA LEU A 140 0.32 -10.54 4.26
C LEU A 140 1.67 -9.82 4.29
N ALA A 141 1.98 -9.14 5.39
CA ALA A 141 3.26 -8.45 5.56
C ALA A 141 4.44 -9.43 5.72
N GLN A 142 4.24 -10.58 6.34
CA GLN A 142 5.34 -11.53 6.58
C GLN A 142 5.63 -12.47 5.41
N LYS A 143 4.67 -12.68 4.51
CA LYS A 143 4.72 -13.80 3.55
C LYS A 143 4.68 -13.39 2.09
N ALA A 144 4.20 -12.21 1.74
CA ALA A 144 4.31 -11.73 0.35
C ALA A 144 5.79 -11.59 -0.05
N LYS A 145 6.10 -11.82 -1.34
CA LYS A 145 7.47 -11.71 -1.83
C LYS A 145 8.02 -10.29 -1.73
N ARG A 146 7.15 -9.28 -1.90
CA ARG A 146 7.45 -7.86 -1.72
C ARG A 146 6.33 -7.17 -0.94
N VAL A 147 6.68 -6.29 -0.02
CA VAL A 147 5.74 -5.47 0.75
C VAL A 147 6.02 -4.00 0.50
N MET A 148 5.00 -3.30 0.03
CA MET A 148 5.01 -1.86 -0.16
C MET A 148 4.10 -1.19 0.86
N VAL A 149 4.58 -0.12 1.45
CA VAL A 149 3.87 0.67 2.44
C VAL A 149 3.49 2.02 1.85
N LEU A 150 2.21 2.37 1.94
CA LEU A 150 1.69 3.67 1.51
C LEU A 150 1.14 4.44 2.71
N THR A 151 1.63 5.66 2.92
CA THR A 151 1.22 6.48 4.06
C THR A 151 1.42 7.96 3.79
N THR A 152 0.76 8.84 4.54
CA THR A 152 1.29 10.21 4.70
C THR A 152 2.63 10.16 5.43
N HIS A 153 3.51 11.13 5.18
CA HIS A 153 4.83 11.20 5.79
C HIS A 153 4.73 11.60 7.27
N LEU A 154 3.88 12.59 7.54
CA LEU A 154 3.57 13.07 8.89
C LEU A 154 2.18 12.61 9.33
N ASP A 155 2.00 12.49 10.64
CA ASP A 155 0.69 12.37 11.25
C ASP A 155 -0.01 13.73 11.34
N LYS A 156 -1.27 13.73 11.81
CA LYS A 156 -2.08 14.95 11.96
C LYS A 156 -1.52 15.99 12.95
N ASN A 157 -0.53 15.61 13.76
CA ASN A 157 0.14 16.47 14.72
C ASN A 157 1.53 16.92 14.22
N GLY A 158 1.88 16.61 12.96
CA GLY A 158 3.17 16.94 12.36
C GLY A 158 4.31 16.02 12.79
N ARG A 159 4.03 14.87 13.43
CA ARG A 159 5.07 13.91 13.84
C ARG A 159 5.37 12.94 12.73
N SER A 160 6.64 12.57 12.56
CA SER A 160 7.04 11.60 11.54
C SER A 160 6.38 10.25 11.77
N LYS A 161 5.93 9.62 10.69
CA LYS A 161 5.49 8.22 10.68
C LYS A 161 6.61 7.26 10.27
N ILE A 162 7.76 7.81 9.86
CA ILE A 162 8.95 7.09 9.42
C ILE A 162 9.97 7.23 10.55
N VAL A 163 9.95 6.25 11.44
CA VAL A 163 10.56 6.33 12.78
C VAL A 163 11.82 5.48 12.87
N ARG A 164 12.68 5.73 13.87
CA ARG A 164 13.85 4.84 14.08
C ARG A 164 13.39 3.46 14.52
N GLU A 165 12.47 3.42 15.47
CA GLU A 165 11.84 2.20 15.99
C GLU A 165 10.35 2.47 16.22
N CYS A 166 9.48 1.52 15.88
CA CYS A 166 8.05 1.70 16.13
C CYS A 166 7.77 1.73 17.63
N SER A 167 6.98 2.72 18.05
CA SER A 167 6.44 2.82 19.40
C SER A 167 5.12 2.05 19.53
N LEU A 168 4.41 1.89 18.41
CA LEU A 168 3.17 1.14 18.34
C LEU A 168 3.42 -0.37 18.25
N PRO A 169 2.47 -1.20 18.72
CA PRO A 169 2.57 -2.64 18.58
C PRO A 169 2.74 -3.07 17.12
N LEU A 170 3.78 -3.87 16.87
CA LEU A 170 4.12 -4.31 15.52
C LEU A 170 3.05 -5.22 14.91
N THR A 171 2.89 -5.09 13.61
CA THR A 171 2.22 -6.02 12.70
C THR A 171 3.23 -7.03 12.17
N ALA A 172 4.39 -6.56 11.70
CA ALA A 172 5.46 -7.40 11.20
C ALA A 172 6.82 -6.71 11.39
N LYS A 173 7.86 -7.51 11.66
CA LYS A 173 9.23 -7.03 11.82
C LYS A 173 9.97 -7.14 10.48
N ALA A 174 10.73 -6.11 10.11
CA ALA A 174 11.57 -6.06 8.91
C ALA A 174 10.87 -6.57 7.63
N ALA A 175 9.62 -6.13 7.43
CA ALA A 175 8.74 -6.63 6.38
C ALA A 175 8.65 -5.67 5.19
N ALA A 176 8.64 -4.36 5.43
CA ALA A 176 8.52 -3.38 4.36
C ALA A 176 9.77 -3.38 3.46
N ASN A 177 9.60 -3.40 2.14
CA ASN A 177 10.69 -3.22 1.17
C ASN A 177 10.71 -1.81 0.59
N LEU A 178 9.54 -1.20 0.41
CA LEU A 178 9.39 0.13 -0.17
C LEU A 178 8.34 0.93 0.61
N ILE A 179 8.65 2.19 0.91
CA ILE A 179 7.78 3.11 1.62
C ILE A 179 7.54 4.31 0.69
N ILE A 180 6.28 4.57 0.36
CA ILE A 180 5.89 5.71 -0.48
C ILE A 180 4.99 6.61 0.34
N THR A 181 5.35 7.89 0.35
CA THR A 181 4.58 8.94 1.02
C THR A 181 4.24 10.09 0.09
N ASP A 182 3.47 11.04 0.60
CA ASP A 182 3.21 12.32 -0.06
C ASP A 182 4.47 13.19 -0.22
N MET A 183 5.57 12.82 0.45
CA MET A 183 6.85 13.54 0.42
C MET A 183 7.98 12.78 -0.26
N ALA A 184 8.01 11.44 -0.20
CA ALA A 184 9.18 10.68 -0.64
C ALA A 184 8.89 9.22 -0.99
N VAL A 185 9.81 8.63 -1.74
CA VAL A 185 9.95 7.18 -1.93
C VAL A 185 11.23 6.74 -1.24
N MET A 186 11.12 5.78 -0.33
CA MET A 186 12.24 5.22 0.42
C MET A 186 12.29 3.71 0.28
N GLU A 187 13.48 3.16 0.12
CA GLU A 187 13.73 1.73 0.00
C GLU A 187 14.39 1.20 1.27
N VAL A 188 13.83 0.13 1.83
CA VAL A 188 14.43 -0.58 2.96
C VAL A 188 15.44 -1.58 2.41
N ARG A 189 16.70 -1.41 2.79
CA ARG A 189 17.80 -2.33 2.48
C ARG A 189 18.30 -2.98 3.78
N GLU A 190 19.13 -4.01 3.64
CA GLU A 190 19.69 -4.74 4.80
C GLU A 190 20.45 -3.82 5.76
N ASP A 191 21.08 -2.77 5.25
CA ASP A 191 21.94 -1.87 6.01
C ASP A 191 21.27 -0.53 6.38
N GLY A 192 20.03 -0.27 5.96
CA GLY A 192 19.28 0.93 6.35
C GLY A 192 18.19 1.36 5.37
N LEU A 193 17.64 2.56 5.62
CA LEU A 193 16.58 3.16 4.81
C LEU A 193 17.20 4.17 3.82
N TYR A 194 16.93 3.98 2.53
CA TYR A 194 17.48 4.80 1.46
C TYR A 194 16.42 5.71 0.85
N LEU A 195 16.70 7.00 0.76
CA LEU A 195 15.87 7.94 0.01
C LEU A 195 16.12 7.75 -1.48
N ARG A 196 15.08 7.32 -2.22
CA ARG A 196 15.14 7.12 -3.67
C ARG A 196 14.62 8.31 -4.45
N GLU A 197 13.48 8.83 -4.04
CA GLU A 197 12.83 9.95 -4.72
C GLU A 197 12.21 10.92 -3.71
N VAL A 198 12.16 12.19 -4.05
CA VAL A 198 11.31 13.19 -3.40
C VAL A 198 10.10 13.48 -4.27
N MET A 199 8.96 13.73 -3.62
CA MET A 199 7.74 14.18 -4.26
C MET A 199 7.79 15.71 -4.35
N GLU A 200 7.71 16.30 -5.54
CA GLU A 200 7.55 17.76 -5.71
C GLU A 200 6.37 18.32 -4.85
N PRO A 201 6.46 19.46 -4.15
CA PRO A 201 7.52 20.44 -4.18
C PRO A 201 8.63 20.19 -3.16
N TYR A 202 8.65 19.05 -2.49
CA TYR A 202 9.60 18.79 -1.41
C TYR A 202 11.02 18.58 -1.94
N SER A 203 11.99 19.18 -1.25
CA SER A 203 13.40 18.94 -1.45
C SER A 203 13.89 17.78 -0.58
N VAL A 204 15.11 17.30 -0.86
CA VAL A 204 15.80 16.32 0.00
C VAL A 204 15.92 16.82 1.44
N ALA A 205 16.20 18.12 1.63
CA ALA A 205 16.31 18.72 2.96
C ALA A 205 14.98 18.72 3.72
N ASP A 206 13.86 18.98 3.01
CA ASP A 206 12.52 18.93 3.62
C ASP A 206 12.18 17.52 4.09
N VAL A 207 12.47 16.51 3.27
CA VAL A 207 12.22 15.10 3.61
C VAL A 207 13.07 14.66 4.80
N ILE A 208 14.37 14.96 4.79
CA ILE A 208 15.26 14.63 5.92
C ILE A 208 14.78 15.34 7.19
N GLY A 209 14.37 16.61 7.12
CA GLY A 209 13.86 17.35 8.28
C GLY A 209 12.52 16.82 8.82
N ALA A 210 11.72 16.15 7.99
CA ALA A 210 10.43 15.56 8.35
C ALA A 210 10.52 14.07 8.74
N THR A 211 11.70 13.45 8.62
CA THR A 211 11.94 12.03 8.88
C THR A 211 12.66 11.84 10.22
N GLU A 212 12.15 10.97 11.09
CA GLU A 212 12.84 10.64 12.35
C GLU A 212 13.91 9.55 12.15
N ALA A 213 13.63 8.59 11.26
CA ALA A 213 14.59 7.59 10.81
C ALA A 213 15.84 8.20 10.17
N GLU A 214 16.97 7.49 10.26
CA GLU A 214 18.16 7.85 9.50
C GLU A 214 17.97 7.48 8.02
N LEU A 215 18.03 8.49 7.14
CA LEU A 215 17.98 8.30 5.69
C LEU A 215 19.39 8.30 5.10
N LYS A 216 19.70 7.24 4.35
CA LYS A 216 20.88 7.15 3.50
C LYS A 216 20.56 7.63 2.10
N LEU A 217 21.56 8.18 1.42
CA LEU A 217 21.51 8.54 0.02
C LEU A 217 22.44 7.62 -0.76
N ASP A 218 22.03 7.21 -1.95
CA ASP A 218 22.81 6.36 -2.86
C ASP A 218 22.80 6.99 -4.25
N GLY A 219 23.66 7.99 -4.45
CA GLY A 219 23.70 8.80 -5.66
C GLY A 219 22.64 9.90 -5.70
N ASP A 220 22.18 10.22 -6.92
CA ASP A 220 21.20 11.27 -7.14
C ASP A 220 19.79 10.82 -6.75
N VAL A 221 19.12 11.63 -5.93
CA VAL A 221 17.73 11.41 -5.52
C VAL A 221 16.80 11.88 -6.64
N GLY A 222 15.93 10.99 -7.11
CA GLY A 222 14.95 11.31 -8.15
C GLY A 222 13.89 12.29 -7.67
N VAL A 223 13.19 12.92 -8.63
CA VAL A 223 12.04 13.78 -8.33
C VAL A 223 10.81 13.21 -9.03
N PHE A 224 9.82 12.81 -8.25
CA PHE A 224 8.53 12.41 -8.77
C PHE A 224 7.60 13.61 -8.87
N ARG A 225 7.07 13.84 -10.07
CA ARG A 225 6.11 14.89 -10.37
C ARG A 225 4.72 14.29 -10.41
#